data_AF-A0A4S4K6A9-F1
#
_entry.id   AF-A0A4S4K6A9-F1
#
_cell.length_a   1.000
_cell.length_b   1.000
_cell.length_c   1.000
_cell.angle_alpha   90.00
_cell.angle_beta   90.00
_cell.angle_gamma   90.00
#
_symmetry.space_group_name_H-M   'P 1'
#
loop_
_entity.id
_entity.type
_entity.pdbx_description
1 polymer ?
#
loop_
_entity_poly.entity_id
_entity_poly.type
_entity_poly.pdbx_seq_one_letter_code
_entity_poly.pdbx_strand_id
1 'polypeptide(L)'
;MQFNNIPPFNELPASFVPDRRRPLKPPLMYFGWKIDMDKWLKYAEHHGFIVMEHIMHLDGVDEATFDDQGFDDDNVPDIIVIKEVDKYLSVAEVFWSFLSELGITPYTDFILKCSMGIGGSRTMLALQDNYKDNSTLTSDRLRDLQKKLKQPDPPKWYPSNHFHWSY
;
A
#
# COMPACT_ATOMS: atom_id res chain seq x y z
N MET A 1 -22.11 -7.58 -10.44
CA MET A 1 -21.48 -8.29 -9.30
C MET A 1 -20.84 -7.24 -8.41
N GLN A 2 -21.22 -7.15 -7.13
CA GLN A 2 -20.52 -6.26 -6.18
C GLN A 2 -19.17 -6.91 -5.83
N PHE A 3 -18.08 -6.37 -6.37
CA PHE A 3 -16.71 -6.84 -6.17
C PHE A 3 -16.24 -6.75 -4.69
N ASN A 4 -17.04 -6.15 -3.81
CA ASN A 4 -16.79 -6.00 -2.38
C ASN A 4 -16.75 -7.33 -1.61
N ASN A 5 -17.25 -8.42 -2.19
CA ASN A 5 -17.41 -9.71 -1.49
C ASN A 5 -16.48 -10.81 -2.01
N ILE A 6 -15.45 -10.50 -2.81
CA ILE A 6 -14.50 -11.50 -3.28
C ILE A 6 -13.64 -11.99 -2.08
N PRO A 7 -13.65 -13.30 -1.75
CA PRO A 7 -12.78 -13.85 -0.72
C PRO A 7 -11.33 -13.89 -1.20
N PRO A 8 -10.35 -13.92 -0.28
CA PRO A 8 -8.97 -14.16 -0.65
C PRO A 8 -8.78 -15.58 -1.19
N PHE A 9 -7.85 -15.76 -2.12
CA PHE A 9 -7.52 -17.06 -2.70
C PHE A 9 -6.17 -17.56 -2.19
N ASN A 10 -6.08 -18.86 -1.89
CA ASN A 10 -4.80 -19.47 -1.51
C ASN A 10 -3.85 -19.57 -2.71
N GLU A 11 -4.40 -19.83 -3.89
CA GLU A 11 -3.68 -19.88 -5.17
C GLU A 11 -4.35 -18.90 -6.15
N LEU A 12 -3.59 -18.34 -7.08
CA LEU A 12 -4.12 -17.42 -8.08
C LEU A 12 -5.02 -18.20 -9.08
N PRO A 13 -6.32 -17.90 -9.17
CA PRO A 13 -7.18 -18.53 -10.17
C PRO A 13 -6.67 -18.31 -11.60
N ALA A 14 -6.77 -19.33 -12.46
CA ALA A 14 -6.25 -19.28 -13.83
C ALA A 14 -6.81 -18.11 -14.65
N SER A 15 -8.06 -17.71 -14.40
CA SER A 15 -8.69 -16.55 -15.04
C SER A 15 -8.00 -15.22 -14.71
N PHE A 16 -7.23 -15.14 -13.64
CA PHE A 16 -6.48 -13.96 -13.22
C PHE A 16 -4.99 -14.03 -13.56
N VAL A 17 -4.53 -15.12 -14.19
CA VAL A 17 -3.17 -15.22 -14.72
C VAL A 17 -3.13 -14.47 -16.06
N PRO A 18 -2.27 -13.44 -16.21
CA PRO A 18 -2.15 -12.72 -17.47
C PRO A 18 -1.71 -13.63 -18.61
N ASP A 19 -2.49 -13.63 -19.69
CA ASP A 19 -2.18 -14.34 -20.93
C ASP A 19 -2.01 -13.31 -22.05
N ARG A 20 -0.79 -13.18 -22.57
CA ARG A 20 -0.46 -12.22 -23.64
C ARG A 20 -1.23 -12.48 -24.94
N ARG A 21 -1.82 -13.67 -25.11
CA ARG A 21 -2.63 -14.03 -26.28
C ARG A 21 -4.07 -13.56 -26.17
N ARG A 22 -4.53 -13.16 -24.98
CA ARG A 22 -5.90 -12.70 -24.75
C ARG A 22 -5.96 -11.18 -24.88
N PRO A 23 -6.98 -10.64 -25.56
CA PRO A 23 -7.15 -9.19 -25.68
C PRO A 23 -7.56 -8.53 -24.36
N LEU A 24 -8.25 -9.25 -23.48
CA LEU A 24 -8.58 -8.75 -22.14
C LEU A 24 -7.50 -9.13 -21.13
N LYS A 25 -6.98 -8.12 -20.46
CA LYS A 25 -6.09 -8.24 -19.30
C LYS A 25 -6.91 -8.48 -18.03
N PRO A 26 -6.53 -9.48 -17.20
CA PRO A 26 -7.25 -9.76 -15.96
C PRO A 26 -7.13 -8.61 -14.95
N PRO A 27 -8.09 -8.49 -14.01
CA PRO A 27 -7.95 -7.56 -12.90
C PRO A 27 -6.65 -7.76 -12.12
N LEU A 28 -6.12 -6.67 -11.56
CA LEU A 28 -4.93 -6.69 -10.72
C LEU A 28 -5.22 -7.42 -9.39
N MET A 29 -4.35 -8.37 -9.08
CA MET A 29 -4.36 -9.14 -7.83
C MET A 29 -3.02 -8.97 -7.13
N TYR A 30 -3.05 -8.84 -5.80
CA TYR A 30 -1.86 -8.76 -4.96
C TYR A 30 -1.71 -10.02 -4.11
N PHE A 31 -0.49 -10.50 -3.97
CA PHE A 31 -0.16 -11.60 -3.06
C PHE A 31 0.54 -11.07 -1.81
N GLY A 32 0.06 -11.44 -0.63
CA GLY A 32 0.69 -11.03 0.63
C GLY A 32 -0.27 -11.09 1.82
N TRP A 33 -0.12 -10.15 2.75
CA TRP A 33 -0.92 -10.08 3.98
C TRP A 33 -1.61 -8.74 4.14
N LYS A 34 -2.90 -8.77 4.46
CA LYS A 34 -3.58 -7.58 5.02
C LYS A 34 -2.95 -7.23 6.36
N ILE A 35 -2.71 -5.94 6.57
CA ILE A 35 -2.05 -5.44 7.76
C ILE A 35 -2.96 -4.47 8.52
N ASP A 36 -2.73 -4.39 9.82
CA ASP A 36 -3.29 -3.35 10.67
C ASP A 36 -2.28 -2.20 10.75
N MET A 37 -2.61 -1.09 10.10
CA MET A 37 -1.72 0.06 10.01
C MET A 37 -1.43 0.68 11.38
N ASP A 38 -2.39 0.68 12.31
CA ASP A 38 -2.19 1.26 13.66
C ASP A 38 -1.27 0.37 14.49
N LYS A 39 -1.43 -0.95 14.39
CA LYS A 39 -0.54 -1.90 15.05
C LYS A 39 0.89 -1.76 14.56
N TRP A 40 1.09 -1.65 13.25
CA TRP A 40 2.43 -1.52 12.67
C TRP A 40 3.04 -0.14 12.88
N LEU A 41 2.22 0.93 12.95
CA LEU A 41 2.71 2.25 13.34
C LEU A 41 3.29 2.22 14.76
N LYS A 42 2.60 1.61 15.72
CA LYS A 42 3.13 1.43 17.08
C LYS A 42 4.42 0.62 17.11
N TYR A 43 4.55 -0.36 16.22
CA TYR A 43 5.82 -1.08 16.06
C TYR A 43 6.91 -0.13 15.54
N ALA A 44 6.61 0.68 14.52
CA ALA A 44 7.55 1.66 13.99
C ALA A 44 8.02 2.65 15.07
N GLU A 45 7.10 3.15 15.90
CA GLU A 45 7.39 4.03 17.04
C GLU A 45 8.37 3.39 18.02
N HIS A 46 8.09 2.16 18.45
CA HIS A 46 8.94 1.47 19.42
C HIS A 46 10.33 1.08 18.90
N HIS A 47 10.48 0.95 17.58
CA HIS A 47 11.70 0.46 16.95
C HIS A 47 12.45 1.54 16.15
N GLY A 48 12.01 2.80 16.19
CA GLY A 48 12.73 3.92 15.58
C GLY A 48 12.56 4.05 14.06
N PHE A 49 11.46 3.55 13.50
CA PHE A 49 11.14 3.66 12.06
C PHE A 49 10.20 4.83 11.73
N ILE A 50 10.10 5.84 12.60
CA ILE A 50 9.17 6.94 12.40
C ILE A 50 9.69 7.93 11.38
N VAL A 51 8.88 8.18 10.35
CA VAL A 51 9.10 9.17 9.31
C VAL A 51 8.27 10.40 9.64
N MET A 52 8.94 11.55 9.70
CA MET A 52 8.33 12.86 9.90
C MET A 52 8.32 13.61 8.58
N GLU A 53 7.16 14.10 8.16
CA GLU A 53 7.00 14.98 7.01
C GLU A 53 6.71 16.41 7.43
N HIS A 54 7.10 17.34 6.57
CA HIS A 54 6.86 18.77 6.75
C HIS A 54 5.67 19.17 5.87
N ILE A 55 4.50 19.38 6.48
CA ILE A 55 3.29 19.80 5.80
C ILE A 55 3.21 21.32 5.87
N MET A 56 3.03 21.94 4.70
CA MET A 56 2.82 23.38 4.57
C MET A 56 1.32 23.66 4.56
N HIS A 57 0.85 24.36 5.58
CA HIS A 57 -0.48 24.93 5.63
C HIS A 57 -0.40 26.40 5.23
N LEU A 58 -1.33 26.86 4.39
CA LEU A 58 -1.53 28.28 4.11
C LEU A 58 -2.52 28.80 5.15
N ASP A 59 -2.05 29.64 6.07
CA ASP A 59 -2.92 30.27 7.06
C ASP A 59 -3.80 31.32 6.37
N GLY A 60 -5.08 31.40 6.75
CA GLY A 60 -6.02 32.39 6.20
C GLY A 60 -6.75 32.02 4.90
N VAL A 61 -6.57 30.79 4.37
CA VAL A 61 -7.44 30.26 3.31
C VAL A 61 -8.53 29.40 3.97
N ASP A 62 -9.58 30.04 4.48
CA ASP A 62 -10.88 29.35 4.54
C ASP A 62 -11.19 28.86 3.11
N GLU A 63 -11.99 27.79 2.94
CA GLU A 63 -12.51 27.34 1.64
C GLU A 63 -13.44 28.43 1.03
N ALA A 64 -12.90 29.63 0.80
CA ALA A 64 -13.54 30.73 0.15
C ALA A 64 -13.57 30.37 -1.33
N THR A 65 -14.80 30.13 -1.79
CA THR A 65 -15.23 30.26 -3.17
C THR A 65 -14.28 31.14 -3.96
N PHE A 66 -13.71 30.59 -5.04
CA PHE A 66 -12.90 31.30 -6.04
C PHE A 66 -13.74 32.42 -6.68
N ASP A 67 -14.01 33.49 -5.93
CA ASP A 67 -14.49 34.74 -6.49
C ASP A 67 -13.25 35.53 -6.88
N ASP A 68 -13.17 35.74 -8.19
CA ASP A 68 -12.12 36.40 -8.97
C ASP A 68 -11.96 37.87 -8.57
N GLN A 69 -11.43 38.11 -7.36
CA GLN A 69 -10.99 39.44 -6.93
C GLN A 69 -9.48 39.46 -6.78
N GLY A 70 -8.87 40.47 -7.41
CA GLY A 70 -7.46 40.60 -7.73
C GLY A 70 -6.48 40.13 -6.65
N PHE A 71 -5.44 39.44 -7.10
CA PHE A 71 -4.25 39.09 -6.33
C PHE A 71 -3.62 40.39 -5.77
N ASP A 72 -3.80 40.65 -4.48
CA ASP A 72 -3.13 41.72 -3.75
C ASP A 72 -1.76 41.19 -3.27
N ASP A 73 -0.67 41.72 -3.82
CA ASP A 73 0.72 41.23 -3.60
C ASP A 73 1.17 41.41 -2.13
N ASP A 74 0.49 42.27 -1.37
CA ASP A 74 0.76 42.52 0.05
C ASP A 74 0.04 41.52 0.98
N ASN A 75 -0.81 40.62 0.46
CA ASN A 75 -1.59 39.65 1.25
C ASN A 75 -1.20 38.20 0.92
N VAL A 76 0.10 37.91 0.88
CA VAL A 76 0.60 36.53 0.77
C VAL A 76 0.27 35.79 2.08
N PRO A 77 -0.54 34.72 2.05
CA PRO A 77 -0.88 33.96 3.25
C PRO A 77 0.38 33.38 3.90
N ASP A 78 0.47 33.46 5.22
CA ASP A 78 1.58 32.90 5.98
C ASP A 78 1.65 31.38 5.76
N ILE A 79 2.85 30.88 5.43
CA ILE A 79 3.10 29.44 5.31
C ILE A 79 3.47 28.89 6.69
N ILE A 80 2.56 28.13 7.29
CA ILE A 80 2.82 27.39 8.53
C ILE A 80 3.36 26.00 8.17
N VAL A 81 4.59 25.71 8.59
CA VAL A 81 5.18 24.37 8.43
C VAL A 81 4.95 23.55 9.70
N ILE A 82 4.10 22.53 9.60
CA ILE A 82 3.82 21.58 10.68
C ILE A 82 4.59 20.28 10.40
N LYS A 83 5.19 19.70 11.45
CA LYS A 83 5.77 18.35 11.37
C LYS A 83 4.71 17.34 11.75
N GLU A 84 4.37 16.46 10.83
CA GLU A 84 3.44 15.36 11.06
C GLU A 84 4.11 14.01 10.82
N VAL A 85 3.64 12.99 11.53
CA VAL A 85 4.11 11.62 11.32
C VAL A 85 3.46 11.08 10.05
N ASP A 86 4.26 10.75 9.04
CA ASP A 86 3.75 9.96 7.92
C ASP A 86 3.60 8.52 8.36
N LYS A 87 2.36 8.16 8.68
CA LYS A 87 1.98 6.80 9.09
C LYS A 87 2.29 5.75 8.03
N TYR A 88 2.06 6.06 6.76
CA TYR A 88 2.25 5.10 5.68
C TYR A 88 3.74 4.82 5.46
N LEU A 89 4.56 5.86 5.36
CA LEU A 89 6.00 5.73 5.20
C LEU A 89 6.64 5.07 6.43
N SER A 90 6.23 5.45 7.65
CA SER A 90 6.74 4.81 8.87
C SER A 90 6.48 3.31 8.90
N VAL A 91 5.29 2.87 8.48
CA VAL A 91 4.96 1.44 8.39
C VAL A 91 5.69 0.77 7.22
N ALA A 92 5.86 1.46 6.09
CA ALA A 92 6.62 0.95 4.95
C ALA A 92 8.09 0.71 5.32
N GLU A 93 8.72 1.61 6.07
CA GLU A 93 10.11 1.49 6.54
C GLU A 93 10.33 0.23 7.38
N VAL A 94 9.38 -0.13 8.25
CA VAL A 94 9.44 -1.40 9.00
C VAL A 94 9.51 -2.60 8.05
N PHE A 95 8.66 -2.63 7.03
CA PHE A 95 8.65 -3.76 6.10
C PHE A 95 9.84 -3.74 5.15
N TRP A 96 10.30 -2.57 4.72
CA TRP A 96 11.53 -2.43 3.96
C TRP A 96 12.74 -2.99 4.72
N SER A 97 12.84 -2.69 6.02
CA SER A 97 13.85 -3.28 6.90
C SER A 97 13.75 -4.81 6.91
N PHE A 98 12.57 -5.38 7.12
CA PHE A 98 12.41 -6.84 7.13
C PHE A 98 12.75 -7.50 5.79
N LEU A 99 12.33 -6.90 4.67
CA LEU A 99 12.60 -7.41 3.34
C LEU A 99 14.10 -7.35 3.04
N SER A 100 14.76 -6.23 3.38
CA SER A 100 16.19 -6.03 3.25
C SER A 100 17.00 -7.06 4.05
N GLU A 101 16.66 -7.25 5.33
CA GLU A 101 17.30 -8.25 6.20
C GLU A 101 17.20 -9.69 5.66
N LEU A 102 16.11 -10.01 4.97
CA LEU A 102 15.88 -11.33 4.36
C LEU A 102 16.39 -11.43 2.91
N GLY A 103 16.96 -10.35 2.36
CA GLY A 103 17.43 -10.29 0.97
C GLY A 103 16.31 -10.41 -0.06
N ILE A 104 15.08 -10.00 0.30
CA ILE A 104 13.93 -9.95 -0.59
C ILE A 104 13.90 -8.58 -1.26
N THR A 105 14.05 -8.54 -2.58
CA THR A 105 13.85 -7.34 -3.39
C THR A 105 12.38 -7.20 -3.73
N PRO A 106 11.71 -6.09 -3.39
CA PRO A 106 10.31 -5.92 -3.73
C PRO A 106 10.09 -5.76 -5.24
N TYR A 107 8.92 -6.20 -5.72
CA TYR A 107 8.54 -6.09 -7.14
C TYR A 107 8.19 -4.65 -7.58
N THR A 108 8.09 -3.71 -6.62
CA THR A 108 7.73 -2.31 -6.80
C THR A 108 8.20 -1.48 -5.59
N ASP A 109 8.43 -0.19 -5.80
CA ASP A 109 8.81 0.75 -4.74
C ASP A 109 7.70 0.95 -3.69
N PHE A 110 6.45 0.69 -4.06
CA PHE A 110 5.29 0.85 -3.17
C PHE A 110 4.79 -0.50 -2.67
N ILE A 111 5.44 -1.05 -1.65
CA ILE A 111 5.16 -2.39 -1.10
C ILE A 111 3.83 -2.47 -0.34
N LEU A 112 3.31 -1.35 0.13
CA LEU A 112 2.00 -1.28 0.77
C LEU A 112 0.93 -0.93 -0.27
N LYS A 113 -0.07 -1.79 -0.43
CA LYS A 113 -1.14 -1.61 -1.40
C LYS A 113 -2.49 -1.54 -0.73
N CYS A 114 -3.44 -0.87 -1.37
CA CYS A 114 -4.84 -0.94 -0.99
C CYS A 114 -5.49 -2.14 -1.67
N SER A 115 -6.05 -3.05 -0.86
CA SER A 115 -6.71 -4.26 -1.34
C SER A 115 -8.18 -4.27 -0.97
N MET A 116 -9.01 -4.80 -1.86
CA MET A 116 -10.43 -5.03 -1.64
C MET A 116 -10.66 -6.38 -0.95
N GLY A 117 -11.87 -6.60 -0.48
CA GLY A 117 -12.32 -7.91 0.00
C GLY A 117 -13.43 -7.78 1.03
N ILE A 118 -13.80 -8.93 1.59
CA ILE A 118 -14.83 -9.05 2.63
C ILE A 118 -14.50 -8.10 3.79
N GLY A 119 -15.34 -7.08 3.99
CA GLY A 119 -15.17 -6.06 5.04
C GLY A 119 -14.55 -4.74 4.60
N GLY A 120 -14.41 -4.49 3.28
CA GLY A 120 -13.99 -3.21 2.73
C GLY A 120 -12.51 -3.12 2.37
N SER A 121 -12.08 -1.94 1.94
CA SER A 121 -10.69 -1.68 1.55
C SER A 121 -9.76 -1.72 2.77
N ARG A 122 -8.64 -2.42 2.65
CA ARG A 122 -7.60 -2.51 3.69
C ARG A 122 -6.21 -2.46 3.09
N THR A 123 -5.29 -1.82 3.80
CA THR A 123 -3.87 -1.85 3.46
C THR A 123 -3.32 -3.27 3.61
N MET A 124 -2.47 -3.66 2.69
CA MET A 124 -1.75 -4.92 2.71
C MET A 124 -0.28 -4.71 2.35
N LEU A 125 0.57 -5.56 2.91
CA LEU A 125 1.91 -5.76 2.38
C LEU A 125 1.80 -6.68 1.16
N ALA A 126 2.10 -6.15 -0.02
CA ALA A 126 2.12 -6.91 -1.26
C ALA A 126 3.56 -7.33 -1.60
N LEU A 127 3.76 -8.62 -1.85
CA LEU A 127 5.07 -9.21 -2.14
C LEU A 127 5.29 -9.45 -3.63
N GLN A 128 4.20 -9.63 -4.37
CA GLN A 128 4.13 -9.72 -5.83
C GLN A 128 2.70 -9.39 -6.29
N ASP A 129 2.53 -9.23 -7.59
CA ASP A 129 1.23 -9.13 -8.25
C ASP A 129 1.09 -10.20 -9.35
N ASN A 130 -0.10 -10.32 -9.95
CA ASN A 130 -0.33 -11.32 -11.00
C ASN A 130 0.41 -11.05 -12.32
N TYR A 131 1.01 -9.88 -12.49
CA TYR A 131 1.76 -9.47 -13.69
C TYR A 131 3.29 -9.49 -13.50
N LYS A 132 3.76 -9.31 -12.29
CA LYS A 132 5.15 -9.17 -11.90
C LYS A 132 5.46 -10.18 -10.81
N ASP A 133 6.24 -11.17 -11.20
CA ASP A 133 6.77 -12.15 -10.26
C ASP A 133 7.90 -11.54 -9.42
N ASN A 134 8.17 -12.14 -8.26
CA ASN A 134 9.27 -11.77 -7.39
C ASN A 134 10.24 -12.94 -7.21
N SER A 135 11.23 -13.02 -8.11
CA SER A 135 12.24 -14.09 -8.10
C SER A 135 13.04 -14.20 -6.79
N THR A 136 13.11 -13.13 -6.00
CA THR A 136 13.83 -13.13 -4.72
C THR A 136 12.99 -13.68 -3.55
N LEU A 137 11.68 -13.82 -3.74
CA LEU A 137 10.73 -14.32 -2.75
C LEU A 137 10.66 -15.85 -2.77
N THR A 138 11.73 -16.50 -2.31
CA THR A 138 11.74 -17.97 -2.18
C THR A 138 10.84 -18.45 -1.04
N SER A 139 10.44 -19.72 -1.05
CA SER A 139 9.58 -20.29 0.01
C SER A 139 10.20 -20.19 1.41
N ASP A 140 11.52 -20.30 1.53
CA ASP A 140 12.22 -20.17 2.81
C ASP A 140 12.18 -18.72 3.32
N ARG A 141 12.46 -17.76 2.44
CA ARG A 141 12.39 -16.33 2.78
C ARG A 141 10.97 -15.90 3.11
N LEU A 142 9.97 -16.43 2.41
CA LEU A 142 8.56 -16.19 2.70
C LEU A 142 8.19 -16.71 4.10
N ARG A 143 8.68 -17.88 4.48
CA ARG A 143 8.46 -18.47 5.80
C ARG A 143 9.11 -17.63 6.90
N ASP A 144 10.33 -17.16 6.68
CA ASP A 144 11.03 -16.32 7.65
C ASP A 144 10.43 -14.92 7.76
N LEU A 145 9.94 -14.36 6.65
CA LEU A 145 9.14 -13.14 6.65
C LEU A 145 7.84 -13.34 7.44
N GLN A 146 7.12 -14.43 7.22
CA GLN A 146 5.90 -14.75 7.97
C GLN A 146 6.15 -14.80 9.48
N LYS A 147 7.26 -15.41 9.91
CA LYS A 147 7.68 -15.42 11.33
C LYS A 147 7.96 -14.02 11.86
N LYS A 148 8.70 -13.18 11.12
CA LYS A 148 8.97 -11.78 11.49
C LYS A 148 7.68 -10.97 11.64
N LEU A 149 6.74 -11.16 10.71
CA LEU A 149 5.43 -10.52 10.74
C LEU A 149 4.49 -11.07 11.83
N LYS A 150 4.86 -12.18 12.48
CA LYS A 150 4.04 -12.93 13.44
C LYS A 150 2.64 -13.24 12.86
N GLN A 151 2.60 -13.56 11.56
CA GLN A 151 1.35 -13.86 10.86
C GLN A 151 0.99 -15.33 11.04
N PRO A 152 -0.21 -15.65 11.53
CA PRO A 152 -0.61 -17.04 11.75
C PRO A 152 -0.85 -17.78 10.43
N ASP A 153 -1.38 -17.07 9.43
CA ASP A 153 -1.78 -17.64 8.16
C ASP A 153 -0.74 -17.38 7.06
N PRO A 154 -0.62 -18.29 6.07
CA PRO A 154 0.16 -18.03 4.87
C PRO A 154 -0.42 -16.83 4.10
N PRO A 155 0.40 -16.18 3.26
CA PRO A 155 -0.07 -15.09 2.41
C PRO A 155 -1.07 -15.61 1.39
N LYS A 156 -1.99 -14.73 0.98
CA LYS A 156 -3.07 -15.04 0.05
C LYS A 156 -3.13 -14.01 -1.07
N TRP A 157 -3.88 -14.33 -2.10
CA TRP A 157 -4.22 -13.44 -3.20
C TRP A 157 -5.46 -12.62 -2.89
N TYR A 158 -5.34 -11.31 -3.03
CA TYR A 158 -6.39 -10.33 -2.78
C TYR A 158 -6.64 -9.46 -4.01
N PRO A 159 -7.89 -9.07 -4.29
CA PRO A 159 -8.20 -8.11 -5.34
C PRO A 159 -7.64 -6.73 -5.01
N SER A 160 -7.11 -6.03 -6.02
CA SER A 160 -6.75 -4.61 -5.93
C SER A 160 -7.99 -3.72 -5.67
N ASN A 161 -7.79 -2.48 -5.20
CA ASN A 161 -8.83 -1.46 -5.22
C ASN A 161 -9.24 -1.00 -6.64
N HIS A 162 -8.46 -1.36 -7.65
CA HIS A 162 -8.76 -1.15 -9.07
C HIS A 162 -9.10 -2.50 -9.75
N PHE A 163 -10.03 -3.26 -9.17
CA PHE A 163 -10.38 -4.60 -9.65
C PHE A 163 -11.34 -4.55 -10.84
N HIS A 164 -10.80 -4.36 -12.04
CA HIS A 164 -11.57 -4.40 -13.29
C HIS A 164 -10.75 -5.04 -14.41
N TRP A 165 -11.45 -5.59 -15.39
CA TRP A 165 -10.82 -6.02 -16.63
C TRP A 165 -10.40 -4.80 -17.45
N SER A 166 -9.29 -4.91 -18.18
CA SER A 166 -8.80 -3.86 -19.06
C SER A 166 -8.34 -4.43 -20.40
N TYR A 167 -8.12 -3.56 -21.38
CA TYR A 167 -7.55 -3.89 -22.68
C TYR A 167 -6.05 -3.55 -22.70
#